data_AF-I7LLE2-F1
#
_entry.id   AF-I7LLE2-F1
#
_cell.length_a   1.000
_cell.length_b   1.000
_cell.length_c   1.000
_cell.angle_alpha   90.00
_cell.angle_beta   90.00
_cell.angle_gamma   90.00
#
_symmetry.space_group_name_H-M   'P 1'
#
loop_
_entity.id
_entity.type
_entity.pdbx_description
1 polymer ?
#
loop_
_entity_poly.entity_id
_entity_poly.type
_entity_poly.pdbx_seq_one_letter_code
_entity_poly.pdbx_strand_id
1 'polypeptide(L)'
;MMRSAANRLFCLALLLMVVPVAACGTPVIRSLSTAEPGAGEVFTVSLAVEGMTLGGVVETLPDGYTFAGTDHPDDRVLVRGQRVAFAVTNETSITYSVQAPASGSGDIIGTWEDFIAESHGEIPPSRVAVDGIDVPGAGDPSPADARAGSPCTALIAVAGLLLVAYRGGRR
;
A
#
# COMPACT_ATOMS: atom_id res chain seq x y z
N MET A 1 23.19 -36.15 29.41
CA MET A 1 23.51 -35.49 28.12
C MET A 1 22.34 -34.63 27.56
N MET A 2 21.54 -33.94 28.39
CA MET A 2 20.40 -33.11 27.92
C MET A 2 20.62 -31.58 27.97
N ARG A 3 21.75 -31.11 28.52
CA ARG A 3 22.05 -29.68 28.67
C ARG A 3 22.44 -28.98 27.35
N SER A 4 23.02 -29.70 26.40
CA SER A 4 23.51 -29.11 25.14
C SER A 4 22.37 -28.79 24.17
N ALA A 5 21.34 -29.64 24.10
CA ALA A 5 20.19 -29.42 23.22
C ALA A 5 19.30 -28.26 23.70
N ALA A 6 19.07 -28.15 25.02
CA ALA A 6 18.29 -27.07 25.61
C ALA A 6 18.97 -25.70 25.45
N ASN A 7 20.29 -25.62 25.63
CA ASN A 7 21.05 -24.38 25.41
C ASN A 7 21.06 -23.97 23.93
N ARG A 8 21.20 -24.91 22.99
CA ARG A 8 21.12 -24.61 21.55
C ARG A 8 19.75 -24.09 21.16
N LEU A 9 18.69 -24.66 21.71
CA LEU A 9 17.31 -24.22 21.47
C LEU A 9 17.08 -22.81 22.04
N PHE A 10 17.62 -22.54 23.24
CA PHE A 10 17.55 -21.22 23.85
C PHE A 10 18.32 -20.16 23.04
N CYS A 11 19.52 -20.48 22.55
CA CYS A 11 20.28 -19.58 21.67
C CYS A 11 19.57 -19.31 20.33
N LEU A 12 18.92 -20.32 19.73
CA LEU A 12 18.14 -20.16 18.49
C LEU A 12 16.89 -19.30 18.72
N ALA A 13 16.20 -19.49 19.85
CA ALA A 13 15.06 -18.64 20.24
C ALA A 13 15.49 -17.20 20.52
N LEU A 14 16.67 -17.00 21.13
CA LEU A 14 17.23 -15.65 21.36
C LEU A 14 17.59 -14.97 20.03
N LEU A 15 18.21 -15.70 19.09
CA LEU A 15 18.54 -15.18 17.75
C LEU A 15 17.29 -14.81 16.94
N LEU A 16 16.20 -15.58 17.08
CA LEU A 16 14.91 -15.28 16.45
C LEU A 16 14.21 -14.04 17.04
N MET A 17 14.46 -13.70 18.31
CA MET A 17 13.95 -12.49 18.96
C MET A 17 14.67 -11.20 18.54
N VAL A 18 15.85 -11.30 17.91
CA VAL A 18 16.63 -10.12 17.45
C VAL A 18 16.29 -9.75 16.00
N VAL A 19 15.44 -10.53 15.30
CA VAL A 19 14.98 -10.14 13.97
C VAL A 19 14.04 -8.94 14.15
N PRO A 20 14.38 -7.73 13.65
CA PRO A 20 13.42 -6.64 13.64
C PRO A 20 12.18 -7.14 12.92
N VAL A 21 11.01 -6.99 13.53
CA VAL A 21 9.76 -7.26 12.83
C VAL A 21 9.74 -6.27 11.67
N ALA A 22 10.06 -6.73 10.47
CA ALA A 22 9.87 -5.93 9.27
C ALA A 22 8.37 -5.73 9.22
N ALA A 23 7.91 -4.51 9.54
CA ALA A 23 6.53 -4.14 9.35
C ALA A 23 6.24 -4.34 7.86
N CYS A 24 5.45 -5.35 7.51
CA CYS A 24 5.05 -5.66 6.13
C CYS A 24 4.02 -4.61 5.64
N GLY A 25 4.20 -3.34 5.99
CA GLY A 25 3.32 -2.24 5.60
C GLY A 25 3.67 -1.74 4.21
N THR A 26 2.67 -1.29 3.46
CA THR A 26 2.92 -0.50 2.25
C THR A 26 3.50 0.85 2.68
N PRO A 27 4.63 1.30 2.12
CA PRO A 27 5.25 2.57 2.52
C PRO A 27 4.38 3.77 2.17
N VAL A 28 3.32 3.59 1.39
CA VAL A 28 2.32 4.61 1.11
C VAL A 28 0.94 4.14 1.55
N ILE A 29 0.24 4.97 2.33
CA ILE A 29 -1.11 4.71 2.83
C ILE A 29 -2.03 5.86 2.41
N ARG A 30 -3.10 5.55 1.67
CA ARG A 30 -4.12 6.53 1.26
C ARG A 30 -5.25 6.65 2.28
N SER A 31 -5.68 7.87 2.56
CA SER A 31 -6.93 8.18 3.26
C SER A 31 -7.71 9.28 2.54
N LEU A 32 -9.04 9.22 2.67
CA LEU A 32 -9.97 10.16 2.05
C LEU A 32 -10.69 10.96 3.13
N SER A 33 -10.95 12.25 2.88
CA SER A 33 -11.82 13.04 3.76
C SER A 33 -13.27 12.58 3.71
N THR A 34 -13.70 12.02 2.57
CA THR A 34 -14.98 11.33 2.37
C THR A 34 -14.84 10.30 1.24
N ALA A 35 -15.56 9.18 1.35
CA ALA A 35 -15.74 8.22 0.26
C ALA A 35 -17.01 8.51 -0.56
N GLU A 36 -17.85 9.43 -0.10
CA GLU A 36 -19.17 9.72 -0.65
C GLU A 36 -19.31 11.24 -0.90
N PRO A 37 -18.49 11.83 -1.79
CA PRO A 37 -18.60 13.24 -2.11
C PRO A 37 -19.94 13.54 -2.80
N GLY A 38 -20.50 14.72 -2.56
CA GLY A 38 -21.63 15.22 -3.33
C GLY A 38 -21.25 15.56 -4.77
N ALA A 39 -22.26 15.71 -5.62
CA ALA A 39 -22.05 16.10 -7.03
C ALA A 39 -21.24 17.41 -7.16
N GLY A 40 -20.08 17.34 -7.82
CA GLY A 40 -19.19 18.50 -7.99
C GLY A 40 -18.39 18.90 -6.75
N GLU A 41 -18.54 18.19 -5.63
CA GLU A 41 -17.81 18.46 -4.39
C GLU A 41 -16.30 18.22 -4.58
N VAL A 42 -15.49 19.06 -3.93
CA VAL A 42 -14.05 18.85 -3.82
C VAL A 42 -13.76 18.21 -2.47
N PHE A 43 -13.12 17.04 -2.51
CA PHE A 43 -12.67 16.32 -1.32
C PHE A 43 -11.15 16.17 -1.32
N THR A 44 -10.61 15.86 -0.14
CA THR A 44 -9.17 15.75 0.08
C THR A 44 -8.74 14.30 0.12
N VAL A 45 -7.65 14.00 -0.59
CA VAL A 45 -6.91 12.75 -0.50
C VAL A 45 -5.58 13.01 0.19
N SER A 46 -5.26 12.20 1.20
CA SER A 46 -4.00 12.25 1.92
C SER A 46 -3.25 10.94 1.71
N LEU A 47 -1.97 11.06 1.37
CA LEU A 47 -1.02 9.96 1.28
C LEU A 47 -0.04 10.12 2.44
N ALA A 48 0.00 9.17 3.36
CA ALA A 48 1.10 9.05 4.32
C ALA A 48 2.23 8.26 3.65
N VAL A 49 3.45 8.77 3.75
CA VAL A 49 4.64 8.19 3.10
C VAL A 49 5.67 7.88 4.20
N GLU A 50 6.02 6.61 4.32
CA GLU A 50 6.97 6.11 5.34
C GLU A 50 8.20 5.52 4.67
N GLY A 51 9.39 5.94 5.12
CA GLY A 51 10.66 5.33 4.73
C GLY A 51 11.18 5.71 3.33
N MET A 52 10.44 6.49 2.54
CA MET A 52 10.86 6.91 1.20
C MET A 52 11.67 8.21 1.24
N THR A 53 12.98 8.11 0.96
CA THR A 53 13.87 9.29 0.90
C THR A 53 13.77 10.00 -0.45
N LEU A 54 13.74 9.23 -1.54
CA LEU A 54 13.61 9.74 -2.90
C LEU A 54 12.83 8.72 -3.72
N GLY A 55 11.76 9.16 -4.38
CA GLY A 55 10.88 8.25 -5.11
C GLY A 55 9.74 8.97 -5.81
N GLY A 56 8.69 8.21 -6.12
CA GLY A 56 7.49 8.74 -6.73
C GLY A 56 6.23 7.99 -6.32
N VAL A 57 5.11 8.70 -6.34
CA VAL A 57 3.76 8.13 -6.20
C VAL A 57 2.93 8.52 -7.40
N VAL A 58 2.24 7.56 -8.02
CA VAL A 58 1.33 7.80 -9.13
C VAL A 58 -0.06 7.34 -8.72
N GLU A 59 -1.00 8.27 -8.74
CA GLU A 59 -2.42 8.04 -8.48
C GLU A 59 -3.21 8.09 -9.80
N THR A 60 -4.17 7.20 -9.96
CA THR A 60 -5.15 7.21 -11.05
C THR A 60 -6.53 7.39 -10.45
N LEU A 61 -7.18 8.49 -10.83
CA LEU A 61 -8.55 8.80 -10.43
C LEU A 61 -9.55 8.00 -11.29
N PRO A 62 -10.73 7.68 -10.74
CA PRO A 62 -11.80 7.09 -11.54
C PRO A 62 -12.27 8.05 -12.66
N ASP A 63 -12.95 7.49 -13.66
CA ASP A 63 -13.51 8.27 -14.74
C ASP A 63 -14.44 9.38 -14.23
N GLY A 64 -14.30 10.58 -14.80
CA GLY A 64 -15.08 11.77 -14.43
C GLY A 64 -14.57 12.50 -13.19
N TYR A 65 -13.77 11.86 -12.32
CA TYR A 65 -13.08 12.55 -11.23
C TYR A 65 -11.88 13.32 -11.78
N THR A 66 -11.65 14.51 -11.23
CA THR A 66 -10.61 15.42 -11.73
C THR A 66 -9.73 15.94 -10.60
N PHE A 67 -8.44 16.10 -10.89
CA PHE A 67 -7.51 16.73 -9.96
C PHE A 67 -7.85 18.22 -9.81
N ALA A 68 -8.03 18.68 -8.57
CA ALA A 68 -8.44 20.05 -8.25
C ALA A 68 -7.31 20.90 -7.66
N GLY A 69 -6.21 20.30 -7.22
CA GLY A 69 -5.05 21.02 -6.68
C GLY A 69 -4.27 20.22 -5.63
N THR A 70 -3.15 20.78 -5.18
CA THR A 70 -2.31 20.24 -4.12
C THR A 70 -1.44 21.36 -3.55
N ASP A 71 -0.99 21.19 -2.30
CA ASP A 71 0.04 22.05 -1.70
C ASP A 71 1.47 21.51 -1.97
N HIS A 72 1.60 20.39 -2.69
CA HIS A 72 2.88 19.83 -3.10
C HIS A 72 3.57 20.78 -4.11
N PRO A 73 4.91 20.92 -4.08
CA PRO A 73 5.61 21.85 -4.98
C PRO A 73 5.29 21.60 -6.46
N ASP A 74 4.93 22.65 -7.20
CA ASP A 74 4.46 22.57 -8.59
C ASP A 74 5.46 21.88 -9.54
N ASP A 75 6.76 22.02 -9.29
CA ASP A 75 7.84 21.38 -10.05
C ASP A 75 8.01 19.88 -9.76
N ARG A 76 7.25 19.36 -8.78
CA ARG A 76 7.23 17.97 -8.32
C ARG A 76 5.89 17.28 -8.55
N VAL A 77 4.99 17.90 -9.31
CA VAL A 77 3.67 17.36 -9.63
C VAL A 77 3.50 17.28 -11.15
N LEU A 78 2.99 16.14 -11.63
CA LEU A 78 2.63 15.95 -13.03
C LEU A 78 1.20 15.44 -13.14
N VAL A 79 0.33 16.24 -13.77
CA VAL A 79 -1.07 15.87 -14.04
C VAL A 79 -1.26 15.54 -15.52
N ARG A 80 -1.86 14.38 -15.82
CA ARG A 80 -2.18 13.93 -17.18
C ARG A 80 -3.50 13.16 -17.18
N GLY A 81 -4.59 13.83 -17.58
CA GLY A 81 -5.94 13.24 -17.53
C GLY A 81 -6.32 12.88 -16.09
N GLN A 82 -6.71 11.62 -15.85
CA GLN A 82 -7.00 11.11 -14.50
C GLN A 82 -5.74 10.72 -13.71
N ARG A 83 -4.54 10.79 -14.28
CA ARG A 83 -3.30 10.41 -13.59
C ARG A 83 -2.62 11.62 -12.97
N VAL A 84 -2.18 11.47 -11.74
CA VAL A 84 -1.43 12.46 -10.97
C VAL A 84 -0.17 11.78 -10.43
N ALA A 85 1.00 12.30 -10.77
CA ALA A 85 2.26 11.81 -10.25
C ALA A 85 2.91 12.86 -9.34
N PHE A 86 3.44 12.41 -8.21
CA PHE A 86 4.14 13.21 -7.22
C PHE A 86 5.56 12.70 -7.10
N ALA A 87 6.55 13.57 -7.25
CA ALA A 87 7.93 13.26 -6.88
C ALA A 87 8.10 13.46 -5.37
N VAL A 88 8.67 12.44 -4.71
CA VAL A 88 8.94 12.43 -3.27
C VAL A 88 10.42 12.64 -3.02
N THR A 89 10.77 13.63 -2.21
CA THR A 89 12.08 13.94 -1.66
C THR A 89 11.96 14.23 -0.15
N ASN A 90 11.90 13.18 0.66
CA ASN A 90 11.76 13.19 2.13
C ASN A 90 10.41 13.70 2.68
N GLU A 91 9.38 13.86 1.85
CA GLU A 91 8.05 14.14 2.38
C GLU A 91 7.48 12.90 3.09
N THR A 92 6.87 13.13 4.25
CA THR A 92 6.16 12.09 5.01
C THR A 92 4.66 12.11 4.73
N SER A 93 4.17 13.13 4.02
CA SER A 93 2.78 13.24 3.61
C SER A 93 2.63 14.07 2.35
N ILE A 94 1.67 13.68 1.52
CA ILE A 94 1.22 14.42 0.33
C ILE A 94 -0.28 14.60 0.47
N THR A 95 -0.77 15.81 0.20
CA THR A 95 -2.20 16.11 0.23
C THR A 95 -2.62 16.72 -1.09
N TYR A 96 -3.68 16.19 -1.69
CA TYR A 96 -4.24 16.75 -2.91
C TYR A 96 -5.77 16.72 -2.89
N SER A 97 -6.37 17.58 -3.70
CA SER A 97 -7.80 17.74 -3.82
C SER A 97 -8.31 17.12 -5.12
N VAL A 98 -9.47 16.49 -5.04
CA VAL A 98 -10.16 15.85 -6.17
C VAL A 98 -11.57 16.41 -6.24
N GLN A 99 -11.99 16.82 -7.44
CA GLN A 99 -13.37 17.21 -7.71
C GLN A 99 -14.15 16.01 -8.26
N ALA A 100 -15.28 15.71 -7.61
CA ALA A 100 -16.21 14.67 -8.01
C ALA A 100 -17.01 15.09 -9.26
N PRO A 101 -17.40 14.14 -10.13
CA PRO A 101 -18.31 14.41 -11.24
C PRO A 101 -19.73 14.69 -10.75
N ALA A 102 -20.64 15.00 -11.68
CA ALA A 102 -22.07 15.13 -11.37
C ALA A 102 -22.72 13.81 -10.94
N SER A 103 -22.19 12.68 -11.41
CA SER A 103 -22.54 11.32 -10.99
C SER A 103 -21.40 10.36 -11.34
N GLY A 104 -21.32 9.23 -10.65
CA GLY A 104 -20.36 8.17 -10.94
C GLY A 104 -19.69 7.61 -9.70
N SER A 105 -19.08 6.44 -9.85
CA SER A 105 -18.26 5.82 -8.81
C SER A 105 -17.09 5.07 -9.43
N GLY A 106 -16.13 4.71 -8.59
CA GLY A 106 -14.99 3.89 -8.97
C GLY A 106 -13.89 3.93 -7.92
N ASP A 107 -12.74 3.36 -8.24
CA ASP A 107 -11.63 3.26 -7.31
C ASP A 107 -10.51 4.23 -7.67
N ILE A 108 -10.02 4.95 -6.67
CA ILE A 108 -8.71 5.58 -6.74
C ILE A 108 -7.68 4.46 -6.55
N ILE A 109 -6.80 4.27 -7.54
CA ILE A 109 -5.72 3.27 -7.50
C ILE A 109 -4.38 3.99 -7.64
N GLY A 110 -3.31 3.38 -7.13
CA GLY A 110 -2.00 3.99 -7.25
C GLY A 110 -0.83 3.03 -7.15
N THR A 111 0.34 3.52 -7.53
CA THR A 111 1.62 2.83 -7.39
C THR A 111 2.64 3.76 -6.74
N TRP A 112 3.66 3.16 -6.14
CA TRP A 112 4.78 3.89 -5.56
C TRP A 112 6.10 3.22 -5.96
N GLU A 113 7.16 4.01 -6.01
CA GLU A 113 8.52 3.56 -6.29
C GLU A 113 9.49 4.34 -5.39
N ASP A 114 10.37 3.62 -4.69
CA ASP A 114 11.50 4.16 -3.94
C ASP A 114 12.77 3.92 -4.77
N PHE A 115 13.39 5.00 -5.22
CA PHE A 115 14.57 4.94 -6.08
C PHE A 115 15.87 4.60 -5.33
N ILE A 116 15.88 4.75 -4.00
CA ILE A 116 17.05 4.46 -3.16
C ILE A 116 17.02 3.01 -2.68
N ALA A 117 15.85 2.57 -2.23
CA ALA A 117 15.63 1.19 -1.81
C ALA A 117 15.42 0.23 -3.01
N GLU A 118 15.32 0.78 -4.22
CA GLU A 118 15.05 0.03 -5.47
C GLU A 118 13.81 -0.87 -5.33
N SER A 119 12.77 -0.34 -4.70
CA SER A 119 11.55 -1.08 -4.39
C SER A 119 10.33 -0.35 -4.93
N HIS A 120 9.29 -1.09 -5.28
CA HIS A 120 8.05 -0.53 -5.79
C HIS A 120 6.85 -1.36 -5.33
N GLY A 121 5.66 -0.81 -5.47
CA GLY A 121 4.43 -1.51 -5.13
C GLY A 121 3.18 -0.77 -5.52
N GLU A 122 2.05 -1.38 -5.17
CA GLU A 122 0.71 -0.83 -5.36
C GLU A 122 0.20 -0.21 -4.05
N ILE A 123 -0.65 0.80 -4.18
CA ILE A 123 -1.43 1.39 -3.11
C ILE A 123 -2.82 0.78 -3.19
N PRO A 124 -3.35 0.17 -2.11
CA PRO A 124 -4.67 -0.46 -2.12
C PRO A 124 -5.76 0.45 -2.69
N PRO A 125 -6.70 -0.06 -3.50
CA PRO A 125 -7.80 0.73 -4.06
C PRO A 125 -8.64 1.44 -2.98
N SER A 126 -9.11 2.65 -3.28
CA SER A 126 -10.04 3.39 -2.42
C SER A 126 -11.29 3.77 -3.21
N ARG A 127 -12.41 3.14 -2.86
CA ARG A 127 -13.72 3.37 -3.50
C ARG A 127 -14.23 4.78 -3.19
N VAL A 128 -14.70 5.47 -4.23
CA VAL A 128 -15.44 6.73 -4.14
C VAL A 128 -16.72 6.64 -4.96
N ALA A 129 -17.83 7.14 -4.43
CA ALA A 129 -19.12 7.13 -5.10
C ALA A 129 -19.90 8.43 -4.83
N VAL A 130 -20.32 9.12 -5.88
CA VAL A 130 -21.10 10.36 -5.72
C VAL A 130 -22.40 10.06 -4.98
N ASP A 131 -22.64 10.77 -3.89
CA ASP A 131 -23.79 10.59 -2.99
C ASP A 131 -23.97 9.13 -2.48
N GLY A 132 -22.89 8.34 -2.46
CA GLY A 132 -22.92 6.92 -2.08
C GLY A 132 -23.60 6.00 -3.11
N ILE A 133 -23.90 6.51 -4.31
CA ILE A 133 -24.56 5.75 -5.37
C ILE A 133 -23.50 5.07 -6.23
N ASP A 134 -23.40 3.76 -6.09
CA ASP A 134 -22.57 2.96 -6.96
C ASP A 134 -23.18 2.81 -8.35
N VAL A 135 -22.48 3.31 -9.35
CA VAL A 135 -22.82 3.12 -10.76
C VAL A 135 -22.03 1.90 -11.26
N PRO A 136 -22.67 0.92 -11.91
CA PRO A 136 -21.94 -0.17 -12.54
C PRO A 136 -21.01 0.39 -13.63
N GLY A 137 -19.69 0.35 -13.37
CA GLY A 137 -18.67 0.73 -14.33
C GLY A 137 -18.42 -0.38 -15.35
N ALA A 138 -18.21 -0.01 -16.62
CA ALA A 138 -17.82 -0.91 -17.68
C ALA A 138 -16.35 -1.35 -17.52
N GLY A 139 -16.14 -2.48 -16.85
CA GLY A 139 -14.84 -3.12 -16.77
C GLY A 139 -14.49 -3.51 -15.35
N ASP A 140 -15.00 -4.65 -14.89
CA ASP A 140 -14.35 -5.41 -13.84
C ASP A 140 -12.99 -5.87 -14.40
N PRO A 141 -11.84 -5.45 -13.84
CA PRO A 141 -10.63 -6.23 -14.00
C PRO A 141 -10.85 -7.57 -13.30
N SER A 142 -10.85 -8.63 -14.11
CA SER A 142 -10.88 -10.03 -13.67
C SER A 142 -9.94 -10.27 -12.47
N PRO A 143 -10.35 -11.01 -11.42
CA PRO A 143 -9.55 -11.26 -10.21
C PRO A 143 -8.43 -12.28 -10.42
N ALA A 144 -7.84 -12.33 -11.61
CA ALA A 144 -6.69 -13.17 -11.93
C ALA A 144 -5.47 -12.26 -12.05
N ASP A 145 -4.83 -11.98 -10.89
CA ASP A 145 -3.37 -11.85 -10.72
C ASP A 145 -2.93 -11.23 -9.38
N ALA A 146 -3.78 -11.22 -8.34
CA ALA A 146 -3.33 -10.96 -6.98
C ALA A 146 -2.75 -12.23 -6.32
N ARG A 147 -1.60 -12.71 -6.80
CA ARG A 147 -0.71 -13.61 -6.04
C ARG A 147 0.72 -13.10 -6.07
N ALA A 148 0.93 -11.88 -5.61
CA ALA A 148 2.20 -11.53 -5.00
C ALA A 148 2.23 -12.19 -3.61
N GLY A 149 2.84 -13.37 -3.52
CA GLY A 149 3.09 -14.01 -2.23
C GLY A 149 3.93 -13.08 -1.36
N SER A 150 3.32 -12.50 -0.33
CA SER A 150 4.03 -11.67 0.63
C SER A 150 5.20 -12.48 1.22
N PRO A 151 6.43 -11.94 1.25
CA PRO A 151 7.60 -12.62 1.82
C PRO A 151 7.38 -12.99 3.31
N CYS A 152 6.44 -12.33 3.98
CA CYS A 152 6.04 -12.64 5.35
C CYS A 152 5.35 -14.03 5.46
N THR A 153 4.67 -14.52 4.41
CA THR A 153 4.07 -15.87 4.41
C THR A 153 5.12 -16.99 4.27
N ALA A 154 6.20 -16.74 3.52
CA ALA A 154 7.30 -17.69 3.38
C ALA A 154 8.03 -17.91 4.71
N LEU A 155 8.23 -16.84 5.50
CA LEU A 155 8.89 -16.94 6.80
C LEU A 155 8.07 -17.74 7.83
N ILE A 156 6.74 -17.58 7.84
CA ILE A 156 5.85 -18.35 8.72
C ILE A 156 5.84 -19.83 8.31
N ALA A 157 5.81 -20.13 7.02
CA ALA A 157 5.85 -21.50 6.51
C ALA A 157 7.15 -22.22 6.89
N VAL A 158 8.30 -21.53 6.79
CA VAL A 158 9.60 -22.08 7.20
C VAL A 158 9.65 -22.33 8.71
N ALA A 159 9.15 -21.42 9.54
CA ALA A 159 9.08 -21.61 10.99
C ALA A 159 8.17 -22.78 11.38
N GLY A 160 7.03 -22.95 10.69
CA GLY A 160 6.12 -24.09 10.87
C GLY A 160 6.75 -25.43 10.48
N LEU A 161 7.47 -25.49 9.36
CA LEU A 161 8.17 -26.69 8.89
C LEU A 161 9.26 -27.15 9.87
N LEU A 162 10.01 -26.21 10.46
CA LEU A 162 11.02 -26.51 11.48
C LEU A 162 10.40 -27.10 12.76
N LEU A 163 9.20 -26.65 13.15
CA LEU A 163 8.47 -27.19 14.30
C LEU A 163 7.90 -28.60 14.03
N VAL A 164 7.44 -28.86 12.80
CA VAL A 164 6.89 -30.17 12.39
C VAL A 164 8.01 -31.22 12.27
N ALA A 165 9.14 -30.87 11.67
CA ALA A 165 10.30 -31.77 11.55
C ALA A 165 10.82 -32.24 12.92
N TYR A 166 10.76 -31.39 13.94
CA TYR A 166 11.18 -31.74 15.30
C TYR A 166 10.21 -32.68 16.03
N ARG A 167 8.90 -32.61 15.74
CA ARG A 167 7.91 -33.55 16.29
C ARG A 167 8.00 -34.95 15.67
N GLY A 168 8.47 -35.05 14.43
CA GLY A 168 8.70 -36.33 13.73
C GLY A 168 9.95 -37.09 14.18
N GLY A 169 10.97 -36.40 14.70
CA GLY A 169 12.23 -37.01 15.13
C GLY A 169 12.26 -37.56 16.56
N ARG A 170 11.11 -37.66 17.24
CA ARG A 170 11.01 -38.07 18.65
C ARG A 170 10.18 -39.35 18.87
N ARG A 171 10.12 -40.23 17.86
CA ARG A 171 9.63 -41.60 18.01
C ARG A 171 10.80 -42.57 18.06
#